data_AF-A0AAE0WK74-F1
#
_entry.id   AF-A0AAE0WK74-F1
#
_cell.length_a   1.000
_cell.length_b   1.000
_cell.length_c   1.000
_cell.angle_alpha   90.00
_cell.angle_beta   90.00
_cell.angle_gamma   90.00
#
_symmetry.space_group_name_H-M   'P 1'
#
loop_
_entity.id
_entity.type
_entity.pdbx_description
1 polymer ?
#
loop_
_entity_poly.entity_id
_entity_poly.type
_entity_poly.pdbx_seq_one_letter_code
_entity_poly.pdbx_strand_id
1 'polypeptide(L)'
;MAPDYYADEMQHEQMIVLPSHIFPDHIEHCLDMLRQYLMCQPSSAIWTYDWDESKNKDNPADDLHIEHQCVDWEMLDGWARERVFDIEDGLVLRPDGTPYRGSS
;
A
#
# COMPACT_ATOMS: atom_id res chain seq x y z
N MET A 1 10.20 -7.81 -14.51
CA MET A 1 10.06 -8.65 -15.72
C MET A 1 8.57 -8.95 -15.84
N ALA A 2 7.87 -8.19 -16.67
CA ALA A 2 6.44 -8.34 -16.87
C ALA A 2 6.16 -9.49 -17.86
N PRO A 3 4.97 -10.12 -17.81
CA PRO A 3 4.59 -11.18 -18.74
C PRO A 3 4.66 -10.74 -20.21
N ASP A 4 4.89 -11.72 -21.07
CA ASP A 4 5.20 -11.63 -22.50
C ASP A 4 4.03 -11.18 -23.41
N TYR A 5 2.79 -11.17 -22.92
CA TYR A 5 1.62 -10.77 -23.72
C TYR A 5 1.53 -9.26 -24.02
N TYR A 6 2.36 -8.42 -23.38
CA TYR A 6 2.45 -6.98 -23.69
C TYR A 6 3.44 -6.65 -24.82
N ALA A 7 4.15 -7.65 -25.35
CA ALA A 7 5.29 -7.41 -26.24
C ALA A 7 4.90 -6.87 -27.63
N ASP A 8 3.69 -7.17 -28.13
CA ASP A 8 3.33 -6.88 -29.52
C ASP A 8 2.88 -5.43 -29.77
N GLU A 9 2.37 -4.73 -28.74
CA GLU A 9 1.91 -3.33 -28.90
C GLU A 9 3.04 -2.29 -28.80
N MET A 10 4.24 -2.68 -28.39
CA MET A 10 5.36 -1.74 -28.18
C MET A 10 6.21 -1.48 -29.44
N GLN A 11 5.81 -2.01 -30.60
CA GLN A 11 6.61 -1.95 -31.82
C GLN A 11 6.65 -0.57 -32.52
N HIS A 12 5.85 0.41 -32.08
CA HIS A 12 5.95 1.79 -32.58
C HIS A 12 6.53 2.72 -31.52
N GLU A 13 7.86 2.76 -31.51
CA GLU A 13 8.71 3.94 -31.25
C GLU A 13 8.27 4.78 -30.04
N GLN A 14 8.58 4.36 -28.81
CA GLN A 14 9.69 4.95 -28.04
C GLN A 14 9.81 4.21 -26.71
N MET A 15 10.74 3.26 -26.58
CA MET A 15 11.55 3.02 -25.37
C MET A 15 12.32 1.71 -25.53
N ILE A 16 13.42 1.73 -26.28
CA ILE A 16 14.47 0.71 -26.17
C ILE A 16 15.83 1.38 -26.35
N VAL A 17 16.63 1.51 -25.29
CA VAL A 17 18.11 1.61 -25.42
C VAL A 17 18.85 1.01 -24.19
N LEU A 18 19.30 -0.25 -24.33
CA LEU A 18 20.53 -0.94 -23.83
C LEU A 18 21.02 -0.90 -22.33
N PRO A 19 21.81 -1.92 -21.89
CA PRO A 19 21.75 -2.52 -20.54
C PRO A 19 22.76 -1.98 -19.51
N SER A 20 23.18 -0.72 -19.57
CA SER A 20 24.12 -0.17 -18.56
C SER A 20 23.82 1.24 -18.03
N HIS A 21 22.67 1.83 -18.36
CA HIS A 21 22.25 3.10 -17.77
C HIS A 21 20.78 3.04 -17.36
N ILE A 22 20.51 2.32 -16.28
CA ILE A 22 19.37 2.65 -15.45
C ILE A 22 19.74 4.00 -14.81
N PHE A 23 19.22 5.11 -15.33
CA PHE A 23 19.55 6.44 -14.84
C PHE A 23 19.03 6.60 -13.40
N PRO A 24 19.92 6.84 -12.42
CA PRO A 24 19.52 7.15 -11.04
C PRO A 24 18.48 8.26 -11.02
N ASP A 25 18.69 9.31 -11.81
CA ASP A 25 17.80 10.47 -11.92
C ASP A 25 16.39 10.13 -12.43
N HIS A 26 16.26 9.15 -13.34
CA HIS A 26 14.95 8.76 -13.87
C HIS A 26 14.12 8.02 -12.81
N ILE A 27 14.77 7.12 -12.08
CA ILE A 27 14.14 6.41 -10.97
C ILE A 27 13.86 7.36 -9.80
N GLU A 28 14.80 8.24 -9.49
CA GLU A 28 14.70 9.17 -8.36
C GLU A 28 13.47 10.06 -8.45
N HIS A 29 13.25 10.73 -9.58
CA HIS A 29 12.07 11.59 -9.70
C HIS A 29 10.76 10.79 -9.73
N CYS A 30 10.74 9.57 -10.30
CA CYS A 30 9.56 8.70 -10.27
C CYS A 30 9.21 8.29 -8.83
N LEU A 31 10.22 7.91 -8.04
CA LEU A 31 10.04 7.61 -6.62
C LEU A 31 9.63 8.85 -5.84
N ASP A 32 10.17 10.02 -6.16
CA ASP A 32 9.77 11.27 -5.50
C ASP A 32 8.33 11.67 -5.83
N MET A 33 7.90 11.55 -7.09
CA MET A 33 6.50 11.76 -7.47
C MET A 33 5.56 10.79 -6.75
N LEU A 34 5.93 9.51 -6.66
CA LEU A 34 5.14 8.51 -5.93
C LEU A 34 5.07 8.83 -4.43
N ARG A 35 6.21 9.21 -3.83
CA ARG A 35 6.29 9.65 -2.44
C ARG A 35 5.37 10.85 -2.19
N GLN A 36 5.46 11.88 -3.03
CA GLN A 36 4.62 13.08 -2.93
C GLN A 36 3.13 12.75 -3.07
N TYR A 37 2.78 11.86 -4.01
CA TYR A 37 1.40 11.38 -4.18
C TYR A 37 0.89 10.68 -2.92
N LEU A 38 1.66 9.72 -2.38
CA LEU A 38 1.28 8.97 -1.17
C LEU A 38 1.22 9.86 0.08
N MET A 39 2.06 10.88 0.18
CA MET A 39 2.01 11.85 1.28
C MET A 39 0.82 12.80 1.17
N CYS A 40 0.41 13.14 -0.06
CA CYS A 40 -0.77 13.97 -0.29
C CYS A 40 -2.02 13.18 0.11
N GLN A 41 -2.21 12.00 -0.48
CA GLN A 41 -3.42 11.18 -0.33
C GLN A 41 -3.12 9.81 0.32
N PRO A 42 -2.68 9.80 1.58
CA PRO A 42 -2.45 8.56 2.31
C PRO A 42 -3.78 7.84 2.53
N SER A 43 -3.79 6.52 2.36
CA SER A 43 -4.95 5.70 2.73
C SER A 43 -4.97 5.49 4.24
N SER A 44 -5.87 6.16 4.95
CA SER A 44 -6.18 5.88 6.36
C SER A 44 -7.43 5.00 6.53
N ALA A 45 -8.04 4.58 5.42
CA ALA A 45 -9.29 3.84 5.46
C ALA A 45 -9.08 2.41 5.95
N ILE A 46 -10.00 1.98 6.81
CA ILE A 46 -10.10 0.59 7.23
C ILE A 46 -10.88 -0.15 6.15
N TRP A 47 -10.30 -1.19 5.57
CA TRP A 47 -11.01 -2.06 4.63
C TRP A 47 -12.03 -2.88 5.40
N THR A 48 -13.29 -2.74 5.01
CA THR A 48 -14.40 -3.48 5.60
C THR A 48 -14.90 -4.54 4.64
N TYR A 49 -15.62 -5.51 5.19
CA TYR A 49 -16.20 -6.63 4.48
C TYR A 49 -17.72 -6.56 4.60
N ASP A 50 -18.43 -6.71 3.50
CA ASP A 50 -19.90 -6.76 3.47
C ASP A 50 -20.39 -8.16 3.11
N TRP A 51 -21.46 -8.61 3.77
CA TRP A 51 -22.14 -9.87 3.47
C TRP A 51 -23.29 -9.61 2.51
N ASP A 52 -22.96 -9.52 1.22
CA ASP A 52 -23.97 -9.42 0.17
C ASP A 52 -24.69 -10.77 0.01
N GLU A 53 -25.93 -10.87 0.51
CA GLU A 53 -26.75 -12.10 0.43
C GLU A 53 -27.03 -12.57 -1.02
N SER A 54 -26.83 -11.69 -2.01
CA SER A 54 -26.94 -12.01 -3.45
C SER A 54 -25.67 -12.60 -4.05
N LYS A 55 -24.53 -12.43 -3.36
CA LYS A 55 -23.24 -13.03 -3.71
C LYS A 55 -22.95 -14.20 -2.78
N ASN A 56 -22.04 -15.07 -3.21
CA ASN A 56 -21.82 -16.39 -2.63
C ASN A 56 -21.70 -16.32 -1.09
N LYS A 57 -22.67 -16.91 -0.37
CA LYS A 57 -22.88 -16.73 1.09
C LYS A 57 -21.73 -17.21 1.98
N ASP A 58 -20.76 -17.88 1.38
CA ASP A 58 -19.63 -18.49 2.09
C ASP A 58 -18.47 -17.50 2.33
N ASN A 59 -18.41 -16.38 1.60
CA ASN A 59 -17.36 -15.35 1.77
C ASN A 59 -17.95 -13.94 1.69
N PRO A 60 -17.55 -13.00 2.58
CA PRO A 60 -17.95 -11.62 2.44
C PRO A 60 -17.23 -10.96 1.25
N ALA A 61 -17.86 -9.95 0.66
CA ALA A 61 -17.28 -9.11 -0.38
C ALA A 61 -16.46 -7.97 0.23
N ASP A 62 -15.34 -7.63 -0.41
CA ASP A 62 -14.53 -6.49 -0.01
C ASP A 62 -15.26 -5.18 -0.37
N ASP A 63 -15.39 -4.26 0.59
CA ASP A 63 -15.83 -2.89 0.29
C ASP A 63 -14.60 -2.00 0.04
N LEU A 64 -14.41 -1.66 -1.23
CA LEU A 64 -13.28 -0.86 -1.71
C LEU A 64 -13.67 0.60 -2.00
N HIS A 65 -14.88 1.04 -1.60
CA HIS A 65 -15.30 2.43 -1.77
C HIS A 65 -14.63 3.33 -0.74
N ILE A 66 -13.40 3.70 -1.02
CA ILE A 66 -12.60 4.57 -0.17
C ILE A 66 -12.40 5.88 -0.91
N GLU A 67 -12.87 6.97 -0.30
CA GLU A 67 -12.58 8.31 -0.77
C GLU A 67 -11.18 8.72 -0.31
N HIS A 68 -10.35 9.13 -1.25
CA HIS A 68 -9.02 9.68 -0.99
C HIS A 68 -9.03 11.18 -1.25
N GLN A 69 -8.59 11.96 -0.27
CA GLN A 69 -8.37 13.40 -0.40
C GLN A 69 -6.98 13.76 0.09
N CYS A 70 -6.44 14.87 -0.39
CA CYS A 70 -5.16 15.32 0.12
C CYS A 70 -5.27 15.84 1.56
N VAL A 71 -4.29 15.50 2.40
CA VAL A 71 -4.24 15.88 3.82
C VAL A 71 -2.95 16.61 4.16
N ASP A 72 -2.94 17.28 5.32
CA ASP A 72 -1.71 17.80 5.91
C ASP A 72 -0.84 16.63 6.40
N TRP A 73 0.27 16.39 5.70
CA TRP A 73 1.19 15.30 6.00
C TRP A 73 1.81 15.41 7.39
N GLU A 74 2.22 16.60 7.81
CA GLU A 74 2.90 16.79 9.11
C GLU A 74 1.96 16.50 10.26
N MET A 75 0.70 16.95 10.14
CA MET A 75 -0.35 16.64 11.10
C MET A 75 -0.60 15.14 11.18
N LEU A 76 -0.72 14.45 10.04
CA LEU A 76 -0.98 13.01 10.02
C LEU A 76 0.20 12.19 10.56
N ASP A 77 1.42 12.46 10.12
CA ASP A 77 2.64 11.77 10.58
C ASP A 77 2.84 11.99 12.09
N GLY A 78 2.62 13.21 12.59
CA GLY A 78 2.64 13.51 14.02
C GLY A 78 1.60 12.70 14.80
N TRP A 79 0.34 12.73 14.36
CA TRP A 79 -0.74 11.95 14.96
C TRP A 79 -0.44 10.44 14.98
N ALA A 80 0.14 9.91 13.90
CA ALA A 80 0.47 8.50 13.78
C ALA A 80 1.61 8.10 14.72
N ARG A 81 2.69 8.90 14.78
CA ARG A 81 3.85 8.67 15.66
C ARG A 81 3.47 8.63 17.14
N GLU A 82 2.56 9.51 17.58
CA GLU A 82 2.03 9.51 18.95
C GLU A 82 1.27 8.23 19.31
N ARG A 83 0.82 7.46 18.32
CA ARG A 83 -0.03 6.27 18.48
C ARG A 83 0.66 4.97 18.05
N VAL A 84 1.96 5.03 17.76
CA VAL A 84 2.77 3.82 17.55
C VAL A 84 2.81 3.04 18.86
N PHE A 85 2.57 1.73 18.77
CA PHE A 85 2.75 0.78 19.86
C PHE A 85 3.73 -0.31 19.42
N ASP A 86 4.48 -0.86 20.37
CA ASP A 86 5.30 -2.04 20.14
C ASP A 86 4.40 -3.29 20.18
N ILE A 87 4.69 -4.27 19.32
CA ILE A 87 3.96 -5.55 19.35
C ILE A 87 4.11 -6.27 20.70
N GLU A 88 5.16 -5.96 21.45
CA GLU A 88 5.44 -6.47 22.79
C GLU A 88 4.75 -5.69 23.93
N ASP A 89 4.03 -4.60 23.64
CA ASP A 89 3.23 -3.83 24.62
C ASP A 89 2.05 -4.63 25.19
N GLY A 90 1.86 -5.87 24.72
CA GLY A 90 0.83 -6.79 25.17
C GLY A 90 -0.58 -6.46 24.69
N LEU A 91 -0.68 -5.60 23.67
CA LEU A 91 -1.92 -5.27 22.97
C LEU A 91 -2.34 -6.36 21.98
N VAL A 92 -1.37 -7.14 21.49
CA VAL A 92 -1.62 -8.28 20.61
C VAL A 92 -1.72 -9.53 21.47
N LEU A 93 -2.91 -10.12 21.53
CA LEU A 93 -3.18 -11.34 22.29
C LEU A 93 -3.10 -12.58 21.39
N ARG A 94 -2.55 -13.65 21.95
CA ARG A 94 -2.68 -15.00 21.40
C ARG A 94 -4.13 -15.49 21.58
N PRO A 95 -4.55 -16.55 20.86
CA PRO A 95 -5.89 -17.14 21.04
C PRO A 95 -6.20 -17.61 22.47
N ASP A 96 -5.18 -17.90 23.28
CA ASP A 96 -5.29 -18.25 24.69
C ASP A 96 -5.43 -17.04 25.64
N GLY A 97 -5.47 -15.82 25.08
CA GLY A 97 -5.58 -14.56 25.83
C GLY A 97 -4.27 -14.05 26.41
N THR A 98 -3.13 -14.72 26.18
CA THR A 98 -1.83 -14.26 26.66
C THR A 98 -1.22 -13.21 25.72
N PRO A 99 -0.51 -12.20 26.25
CA PRO A 99 0.23 -11.24 25.43
C PRO A 99 1.26 -11.91 24.51
N TYR A 100 1.32 -11.48 23.25
CA TYR A 100 2.43 -11.80 22.37
C TYR A 100 3.71 -11.12 22.88
N ARG A 101 4.81 -11.87 22.94
CA ARG A 101 6.16 -11.39 23.15
C ARG A 101 6.99 -11.99 22.02
N GLY A 102 7.77 -11.18 21.32
CA GLY A 102 8.57 -11.64 20.19
C GLY A 102 9.49 -12.80 20.58
N SER A 103 9.86 -13.63 19.61
CA SER A 103 10.98 -14.56 19.82
C SER A 103 12.28 -13.77 19.73
N SER A 104 12.89 -13.49 20.87
CA SER A 104 14.27 -12.95 20.98
C SER A 104 15.29 -13.78 20.21
#